data_AF-A0A541AZX8-F1
#
_entry.id   AF-A0A541AZX8-F1
#
_cell.length_a   1.000
_cell.length_b   1.000
_cell.length_c   1.000
_cell.angle_alpha   90.00
_cell.angle_beta   90.00
_cell.angle_gamma   90.00
#
_symmetry.space_group_name_H-M   'P 1'
#
loop_
_entity.id
_entity.type
_entity.pdbx_description
1 polymer ?
#
loop_
_entity_poly.entity_id
_entity_poly.type
_entity_poly.pdbx_seq_one_letter_code
_entity_poly.pdbx_strand_id
1 'polypeptide(L)'
;MSDGMHTPAAVETGAQRRARITAQVRTWCEEARIGDTSTPVGIHRELSAAAALLIAAGYLDEPTRAVLAARRLAGRGLPDVGGFGDLRLLTDDYVRLDRKAAGMRPGAMQALTAHRAGELGRRLQAARSRFVHSPPHHANGVRTIRRDRRDGVHLELPQREALFAALQRTPTPLNEGRGPADQATSAALAAAADRLAGLTERTPWAAMGRRAADALGGVAGQPGDRFVDRFDALLFLAGTLFDRIDGSVAWHSEHFAIQRVQLDLAEELTQIAVDAVALRGIGGELFAASNAARTEAARTQIRARQRALVPVWDQLVDRVAALARIGDLLADAEDQLQSMAAVQRTMSLDSRIDELIARSGSRELSADNIHFVGDQIGGVDELMISYQNLLHGDILALRTRPGRDG
;
A
#
# COMPACT_ATOMS: atom_id res chain seq x y z
N MET A 1 -24.60 -23.62 37.69
CA MET A 1 -25.22 -23.70 36.35
C MET A 1 -25.90 -22.38 36.06
N SER A 2 -25.24 -21.50 35.32
CA SER A 2 -25.87 -20.36 34.66
C SER A 2 -25.10 -20.19 33.37
N ASP A 3 -25.66 -20.80 32.33
CA ASP A 3 -25.11 -20.84 30.99
C ASP A 3 -25.40 -19.48 30.35
N GLY A 4 -24.35 -18.66 30.25
CA GLY A 4 -24.42 -17.34 29.66
C GLY A 4 -24.64 -17.48 28.16
N MET A 5 -25.90 -17.38 27.74
CA MET A 5 -26.32 -17.24 26.35
C MET A 5 -25.50 -16.12 25.68
N HIS A 6 -24.45 -16.50 24.95
CA HIS A 6 -23.83 -15.66 23.95
C HIS A 6 -24.84 -15.47 22.83
N THR A 7 -25.60 -14.39 22.89
CA THR A 7 -26.38 -13.92 21.74
C THR A 7 -25.38 -13.68 20.60
N PRO A 8 -25.44 -14.42 19.48
CA PRO A 8 -24.56 -14.16 18.35
C PRO A 8 -24.82 -12.73 17.87
N ALA A 9 -23.77 -11.92 17.77
CA ALA A 9 -23.85 -10.58 17.19
C ALA A 9 -24.58 -10.68 15.85
N ALA A 10 -25.64 -9.89 15.66
CA ALA A 10 -26.44 -9.93 14.44
C ALA A 10 -25.51 -9.74 13.22
N VAL A 11 -25.51 -10.72 12.32
CA VAL A 11 -24.69 -10.67 11.10
C VAL A 11 -25.10 -9.43 10.31
N GLU A 12 -24.16 -8.49 10.12
CA GLU A 12 -24.39 -7.25 9.36
C GLU A 12 -24.87 -7.63 7.94
N THR A 13 -26.04 -7.14 7.53
CA THR A 13 -26.54 -7.41 6.18
C THR A 13 -25.66 -6.70 5.16
N GLY A 14 -25.55 -7.25 3.94
CA GLY A 14 -24.77 -6.61 2.88
C GLY A 14 -25.21 -5.18 2.56
N ALA A 15 -26.49 -4.85 2.75
CA ALA A 15 -27.00 -3.48 2.59
C ALA A 15 -26.52 -2.54 3.71
N GLN A 16 -26.50 -2.99 4.97
CA GLN A 16 -25.98 -2.22 6.09
C GLN A 16 -24.48 -1.96 5.93
N ARG A 17 -23.69 -2.98 5.54
CA ARG A 17 -22.26 -2.83 5.24
C ARG A 17 -22.02 -1.80 4.13
N ARG A 18 -22.82 -1.85 3.06
CA ARG A 18 -22.76 -0.87 1.96
C ARG A 18 -23.00 0.56 2.45
N ALA A 19 -24.04 0.76 3.24
CA ALA A 19 -24.39 2.08 3.77
C ALA A 19 -23.30 2.62 4.72
N ARG A 20 -22.77 1.77 5.60
CA ARG A 20 -21.70 2.11 6.55
C ARG A 20 -20.42 2.55 5.83
N ILE A 21 -19.94 1.77 4.87
CA ILE A 21 -18.72 2.09 4.12
C ILE A 21 -18.92 3.38 3.30
N THR A 22 -20.08 3.56 2.67
CA THR A 22 -20.38 4.78 1.92
C THR A 22 -20.39 6.02 2.82
N ALA A 23 -21.00 5.93 4.00
CA ALA A 23 -21.00 7.01 4.98
C ALA A 23 -19.58 7.32 5.49
N GLN A 24 -18.77 6.29 5.73
CA GLN A 24 -17.37 6.45 6.16
C GLN A 24 -16.52 7.17 5.11
N VAL A 25 -16.58 6.72 3.85
CA VAL A 25 -15.87 7.36 2.72
C VAL A 25 -16.32 8.81 2.57
N ARG A 26 -17.63 9.08 2.68
CA ARG A 26 -18.17 10.44 2.64
C ARG A 26 -17.55 11.31 3.72
N THR A 27 -17.58 10.87 4.97
CA THR A 27 -17.02 11.64 6.10
C THR A 27 -15.55 11.94 5.87
N TRP A 28 -14.75 10.95 5.50
CA TRP A 28 -13.32 11.17 5.24
C TRP A 28 -13.05 12.19 4.14
N CYS A 29 -13.83 12.14 3.06
CA CYS A 29 -13.69 13.08 1.96
C CYS A 29 -14.17 14.47 2.38
N GLU A 30 -15.34 14.61 2.99
CA GLU A 30 -15.90 15.90 3.41
C GLU A 30 -15.04 16.62 4.46
N GLU A 31 -14.40 15.86 5.35
CA GLU A 31 -13.44 16.39 6.33
C GLU A 31 -12.03 16.60 5.77
N ALA A 32 -11.79 16.18 4.51
CA ALA A 32 -10.47 16.13 3.88
C ALA A 32 -9.43 15.44 4.78
N ARG A 33 -9.84 14.36 5.44
CA ARG A 33 -9.04 13.65 6.44
C ARG A 33 -9.39 12.17 6.45
N ILE A 34 -8.37 11.32 6.42
CA ILE A 34 -8.52 9.87 6.54
C ILE A 34 -7.98 9.44 7.91
N GLY A 35 -8.84 8.82 8.72
CA GLY A 35 -8.52 8.40 10.08
C GLY A 35 -7.81 7.04 10.18
N ASP A 36 -7.08 6.84 11.28
CA ASP A 36 -6.16 5.71 11.52
C ASP A 36 -6.85 4.40 11.98
N THR A 37 -8.12 4.41 12.36
CA THR A 37 -8.66 3.34 13.26
C THR A 37 -9.41 2.17 12.62
N SER A 38 -9.44 2.02 11.29
CA SER A 38 -10.12 0.83 10.69
C SER A 38 -9.64 0.40 9.31
N THR A 39 -8.64 1.07 8.73
CA THR A 39 -8.06 0.65 7.46
C THR A 39 -6.70 0.01 7.76
N PRO A 40 -6.40 -1.22 7.27
CA PRO A 40 -5.04 -1.78 7.31
C PRO A 40 -4.01 -0.96 6.48
N VAL A 41 -4.45 0.16 5.91
CA VAL A 41 -3.63 1.16 5.26
C VAL A 41 -2.96 1.97 6.37
N GLY A 42 -1.79 1.50 6.79
CA GLY A 42 -0.97 2.21 7.76
C GLY A 42 -0.67 3.64 7.34
N ILE A 43 -0.43 4.46 8.37
CA ILE A 43 0.00 5.85 8.33
C ILE A 43 1.19 5.98 7.35
N HIS A 44 0.98 6.70 6.24
CA HIS A 44 1.98 7.06 5.22
C HIS A 44 2.40 6.00 4.17
N ARG A 45 1.47 5.26 3.56
CA ARG A 45 1.82 4.59 2.28
C ARG A 45 1.62 5.55 1.12
N GLU A 46 2.71 5.99 0.49
CA GLU A 46 2.65 6.70 -0.78
C GLU A 46 1.91 5.86 -1.83
N LEU A 47 1.14 6.55 -2.68
CA LEU A 47 0.50 5.92 -3.83
C LEU A 47 1.56 5.28 -4.72
N SER A 48 1.25 4.10 -5.27
CA SER A 48 2.11 3.48 -6.26
C SER A 48 2.25 4.38 -7.50
N ALA A 49 3.33 4.17 -8.26
CA ALA A 49 3.51 4.84 -9.54
C ALA A 49 2.34 4.57 -10.51
N ALA A 50 1.74 3.38 -10.45
CA ALA A 50 0.58 3.03 -11.27
C ALA A 50 -0.65 3.85 -10.88
N ALA A 51 -1.01 3.89 -9.59
CA ALA A 51 -2.13 4.69 -9.10
C ALA A 51 -1.94 6.18 -9.41
N ALA A 52 -0.75 6.73 -9.15
CA ALA A 52 -0.43 8.13 -9.45
C ALA A 52 -0.58 8.46 -10.95
N LEU A 53 -0.15 7.56 -11.84
CA LEU A 53 -0.31 7.73 -13.29
C LEU A 53 -1.77 7.70 -13.73
N LEU A 54 -2.57 6.79 -13.17
CA LEU A 54 -4.01 6.67 -13.48
C LEU A 54 -4.80 7.89 -12.99
N ILE A 55 -4.41 8.45 -11.83
CA ILE A 55 -4.98 9.70 -11.31
C ILE A 55 -4.52 10.89 -12.16
N ALA A 56 -3.22 10.94 -12.53
CA ALA A 56 -2.70 11.99 -13.40
C ALA A 56 -3.41 12.02 -14.76
N ALA A 57 -3.82 10.87 -15.30
CA ALA A 57 -4.61 10.78 -16.52
C ALA A 57 -5.93 11.56 -16.45
N GLY A 58 -6.50 11.74 -15.26
CA GLY A 58 -7.69 12.57 -15.04
C GLY A 58 -7.52 14.06 -15.38
N TYR A 59 -6.28 14.56 -15.40
CA TYR A 59 -5.96 15.94 -15.78
C TYR A 59 -5.65 16.13 -17.28
N LEU A 60 -5.65 15.06 -18.06
CA LEU A 60 -5.24 15.07 -19.46
C LEU A 60 -6.46 15.12 -20.39
N ASP A 61 -6.21 15.34 -21.68
CA ASP A 61 -7.23 15.21 -22.72
C ASP A 61 -7.45 13.73 -23.10
N GLU A 62 -8.61 13.44 -23.68
CA GLU A 62 -9.02 12.09 -24.08
C GLU A 62 -8.00 11.39 -25.00
N PRO A 63 -7.42 12.05 -26.04
CA PRO A 63 -6.40 11.42 -26.88
C PRO A 63 -5.17 10.97 -26.09
N THR A 64 -4.70 11.77 -25.13
CA THR A 64 -3.54 11.41 -24.31
C THR A 64 -3.87 10.25 -23.36
N ARG A 65 -5.08 10.24 -22.78
CA ARG A 65 -5.54 9.09 -21.97
C ARG A 65 -5.59 7.80 -22.76
N ALA A 66 -6.10 7.82 -23.99
CA ALA A 66 -6.15 6.64 -24.85
C ALA A 66 -4.75 6.07 -25.12
N VAL A 67 -3.76 6.93 -25.35
CA VAL A 67 -2.34 6.52 -25.49
C VAL A 67 -1.82 5.89 -24.19
N LEU A 68 -2.13 6.46 -23.01
CA LEU A 68 -1.72 5.90 -21.72
C LEU A 68 -2.35 4.53 -21.45
N ALA A 69 -3.63 4.35 -21.77
CA ALA A 69 -4.32 3.07 -21.67
C ALA A 69 -3.67 2.02 -22.59
N ALA A 70 -3.41 2.38 -23.86
CA ALA A 70 -2.73 1.50 -24.81
C ALA A 70 -1.32 1.12 -24.33
N ARG A 71 -0.57 2.08 -23.75
CA ARG A 71 0.76 1.83 -23.17
C ARG A 71 0.68 0.83 -22.01
N ARG A 72 -0.27 1.00 -21.10
CA ARG A 72 -0.49 0.08 -19.96
C ARG A 72 -0.77 -1.34 -20.45
N LEU A 73 -1.70 -1.50 -21.37
CA LEU A 73 -2.07 -2.81 -21.95
C LEU A 73 -0.90 -3.47 -22.68
N ALA A 74 -0.02 -2.66 -23.30
CA ALA A 74 1.20 -3.14 -23.95
C ALA A 74 2.39 -3.35 -23.00
N GLY A 75 2.22 -3.18 -21.68
CA GLY A 75 3.29 -3.30 -20.69
C GLY A 75 4.40 -2.24 -20.85
N ARG A 76 4.10 -1.10 -21.46
CA ARG A 76 5.05 0.01 -21.69
C ARG A 76 5.04 0.95 -20.49
N GLY A 77 6.04 0.78 -19.63
CA GLY A 77 6.25 1.64 -18.46
C GLY A 77 6.49 3.11 -18.79
N LEU A 78 6.48 3.93 -17.74
CA LEU A 78 6.83 5.34 -17.76
C LEU A 78 7.96 5.61 -16.78
N PRO A 79 8.72 6.70 -16.97
CA PRO A 79 9.84 7.01 -16.10
C PRO A 79 9.38 7.29 -14.68
N ASP A 80 10.10 6.74 -13.71
CA ASP A 80 9.96 7.10 -12.30
C ASP A 80 10.91 8.25 -11.93
N VAL A 81 10.40 9.16 -11.12
CA VAL A 81 11.11 10.33 -10.59
C VAL A 81 11.48 10.17 -9.11
N GLY A 82 11.19 9.02 -8.51
CA GLY A 82 11.49 8.71 -7.10
C GLY A 82 10.32 9.03 -6.17
N GLY A 83 9.09 8.75 -6.62
CA GLY A 83 7.86 9.03 -5.87
C GLY A 83 7.12 10.27 -6.38
N PHE A 84 5.85 10.10 -6.72
CA PHE A 84 5.01 11.22 -7.19
C PHE A 84 4.39 12.03 -6.04
N GLY A 85 4.29 11.45 -4.83
CA GLY A 85 3.91 12.21 -3.64
C GLY A 85 5.00 13.19 -3.21
N ASP A 86 6.26 12.76 -3.22
CA ASP A 86 7.40 13.64 -3.03
C ASP A 86 7.46 14.75 -4.10
N LEU A 87 7.14 14.44 -5.35
CA LEU A 87 7.03 15.45 -6.41
C LEU A 87 5.94 16.49 -6.10
N ARG A 88 4.78 16.06 -5.57
CA ARG A 88 3.71 16.95 -5.14
C ARG A 88 4.18 17.89 -4.03
N LEU A 89 4.78 17.34 -2.97
CA LEU A 89 5.28 18.11 -1.83
C LEU A 89 6.36 19.11 -2.25
N LEU A 90 7.30 18.69 -3.10
CA LEU A 90 8.35 19.55 -3.63
C LEU A 90 7.78 20.68 -4.49
N THR A 91 6.73 20.41 -5.26
CA THR A 91 6.01 21.43 -6.05
C THR A 91 5.31 22.44 -5.16
N ASP A 92 4.60 21.99 -4.12
CA ASP A 92 3.91 22.86 -3.18
C ASP A 92 4.88 23.74 -2.37
N ASP A 93 6.01 23.17 -1.95
CA ASP A 93 7.09 23.90 -1.28
C ASP A 93 7.69 24.99 -2.18
N TYR A 94 7.96 24.66 -3.45
CA TYR A 94 8.44 25.63 -4.44
C TYR A 94 7.44 26.78 -4.61
N VAL A 95 6.17 26.47 -4.89
CA VAL A 95 5.12 27.48 -5.12
C VAL A 95 4.91 28.35 -3.87
N ARG A 96 4.95 27.76 -2.67
CA ARG A 96 4.84 28.48 -1.40
C ARG A 96 5.99 29.46 -1.20
N LEU A 97 7.24 29.01 -1.40
CA LEU A 97 8.42 29.85 -1.22
C LEU A 97 8.54 30.95 -2.29
N ASP A 98 8.19 30.63 -3.54
CA ASP A 98 8.20 31.59 -4.64
C ASP A 98 7.20 32.73 -4.40
N ARG A 99 5.94 32.40 -4.05
CA ARG A 99 4.94 33.40 -3.66
C ARG A 99 5.37 34.21 -2.43
N LYS A 100 5.97 33.55 -1.43
CA LYS A 100 6.47 34.21 -0.23
C LYS A 100 7.58 35.21 -0.56
N ALA A 101 8.52 34.86 -1.44
CA ALA A 101 9.57 35.76 -1.89
C ALA A 101 9.02 36.95 -2.70
N ALA A 102 8.04 36.70 -3.57
CA ALA A 102 7.40 37.74 -4.37
C ALA A 102 6.63 38.77 -3.52
N GLY A 103 6.04 38.33 -2.40
CA GLY A 103 5.31 39.22 -1.47
C GLY A 103 6.19 39.98 -0.47
N MET A 104 7.49 39.68 -0.38
CA MET A 104 8.41 40.34 0.54
C MET A 104 8.97 41.65 -0.02
N ARG A 105 9.29 42.59 0.88
CA ARG A 105 10.06 43.79 0.50
C ARG A 105 11.49 43.40 0.08
N PRO A 106 12.09 44.11 -0.89
CA PRO A 106 13.47 43.90 -1.27
C PRO A 106 14.45 43.94 -0.10
N GLY A 107 15.27 42.89 0.03
CA GLY A 107 16.25 42.75 1.12
C GLY A 107 16.80 41.34 1.28
N ALA A 108 17.69 41.15 2.27
CA ALA A 108 18.40 39.89 2.49
C ALA A 108 17.47 38.68 2.71
N MET A 109 16.36 38.86 3.42
CA MET A 109 15.37 37.80 3.65
C MET A 109 14.61 37.40 2.38
N GLN A 110 14.32 38.37 1.51
CA GLN A 110 13.74 38.08 0.19
C GLN A 110 14.73 37.28 -0.65
N ALA A 111 15.99 37.73 -0.72
CA ALA A 111 17.05 37.06 -1.49
C ALA A 111 17.27 35.61 -1.01
N LEU A 112 17.29 35.37 0.30
CA LEU A 112 17.41 34.03 0.87
C LEU A 112 16.22 33.14 0.51
N THR A 113 15.00 33.66 0.62
CA THR A 113 13.77 32.92 0.28
C THR A 113 13.73 32.58 -1.21
N ALA A 114 14.08 33.55 -2.07
CA ALA A 114 14.18 33.36 -3.51
C ALA A 114 15.27 32.35 -3.90
N HIS A 115 16.43 32.36 -3.24
CA HIS A 115 17.48 31.37 -3.46
C HIS A 115 17.00 29.96 -3.18
N ARG A 116 16.31 29.75 -2.04
CA ARG A 116 15.72 28.45 -1.69
C ARG A 116 14.66 28.02 -2.70
N ALA A 117 13.79 28.93 -3.13
CA ALA A 117 12.84 28.65 -4.20
C ALA A 117 13.56 28.23 -5.50
N GLY A 118 14.67 28.89 -5.85
CA GLY A 118 15.51 28.53 -6.99
C GLY A 118 16.17 27.16 -6.89
N GLU A 119 16.56 26.71 -5.68
CA GLU A 119 17.03 25.35 -5.45
C GLU A 119 15.94 24.30 -5.71
N LEU A 120 14.74 24.52 -5.17
CA LEU A 120 13.60 23.63 -5.42
C LEU A 120 13.21 23.63 -6.90
N GLY A 121 13.21 24.79 -7.55
CA GLY A 121 12.96 24.93 -8.99
C GLY A 121 13.96 24.14 -9.85
N ARG A 122 15.25 24.13 -9.47
CA ARG A 122 16.27 23.30 -10.14
C ARG A 122 15.99 21.80 -9.96
N ARG A 123 15.53 21.37 -8.79
CA ARG A 123 15.14 19.97 -8.54
C ARG A 123 13.91 19.57 -9.37
N LEU A 124 12.89 20.43 -9.45
CA LEU A 124 11.74 20.23 -10.33
C LEU A 124 12.16 20.08 -11.80
N GLN A 125 13.04 20.97 -12.26
CA GLN A 125 13.51 20.91 -13.64
C GLN A 125 14.32 19.64 -13.93
N ALA A 126 15.10 19.15 -12.97
CA ALA A 126 15.81 17.89 -13.10
C ALA A 126 14.84 16.70 -13.17
N ALA A 127 13.81 16.67 -12.32
CA ALA A 127 12.76 15.65 -12.35
C ALA A 127 12.00 15.67 -13.69
N ARG A 128 11.63 16.88 -14.16
CA ARG A 128 11.00 17.10 -15.46
C ARG A 128 11.85 16.55 -16.60
N SER A 129 13.14 16.89 -16.61
CA SER A 129 14.06 16.45 -17.66
C SER A 129 14.16 14.92 -17.70
N ARG A 130 14.32 14.27 -16.53
CA ARG A 130 14.36 12.81 -16.39
C ARG A 130 13.09 12.13 -16.89
N PHE A 131 11.92 12.74 -16.67
CA PHE A 131 10.64 12.19 -17.09
C PHE A 131 10.36 12.41 -18.58
N VAL A 132 10.45 13.66 -19.04
CA VAL A 132 10.03 14.03 -20.41
C VAL A 132 10.99 13.48 -21.47
N HIS A 133 12.29 13.48 -21.18
CA HIS A 133 13.34 13.12 -22.14
C HIS A 133 13.93 11.74 -21.91
N SER A 134 13.25 10.87 -21.15
CA SER A 134 13.73 9.53 -20.80
C SER A 134 13.93 8.63 -22.03
N PRO A 135 15.18 8.30 -22.42
CA PRO A 135 15.44 7.43 -23.57
C PRO A 135 14.87 6.00 -23.49
N PRO A 136 14.83 5.33 -22.31
CA PRO A 136 14.32 3.96 -22.25
C PRO A 136 12.79 3.87 -22.34
N HIS A 137 12.06 4.94 -22.04
CA HIS A 137 10.60 4.93 -21.96
C HIS A 137 9.93 5.54 -23.19
N HIS A 138 10.64 6.44 -23.88
CA HIS A 138 10.12 7.16 -25.03
C HIS A 138 10.88 6.77 -26.29
N ALA A 139 10.15 6.53 -27.38
CA ALA A 139 10.78 6.22 -28.66
C ALA A 139 11.72 7.34 -29.11
N ASN A 140 12.96 6.95 -29.39
CA ASN A 140 13.99 7.78 -30.00
C ASN A 140 14.25 7.30 -31.44
N GLY A 141 14.20 8.22 -32.40
CA GLY A 141 14.44 7.95 -33.82
C GLY A 141 13.17 7.72 -34.65
N VAL A 142 13.25 8.02 -35.95
CA VAL A 142 12.07 8.08 -36.84
C VAL A 142 11.34 6.74 -36.95
N ARG A 143 12.08 5.62 -37.03
CA ARG A 143 11.50 4.28 -37.23
C ARG A 143 10.72 3.78 -36.02
N THR A 144 11.27 3.98 -34.81
CA THR A 144 10.63 3.60 -33.55
C THR A 144 9.42 4.47 -33.28
N ILE A 145 9.50 5.78 -33.54
CA ILE A 145 8.36 6.71 -33.43
C ILE A 145 7.21 6.28 -34.35
N ARG A 146 7.50 5.95 -35.62
CA ARG A 146 6.46 5.47 -36.56
C ARG A 146 5.80 4.19 -36.08
N ARG A 147 6.59 3.24 -35.53
CA ARG A 147 6.06 2.01 -34.95
C ARG A 147 5.16 2.31 -33.75
N ASP A 148 5.66 3.08 -32.80
CA ASP A 148 4.90 3.40 -31.58
C ASP A 148 3.62 4.19 -31.90
N ARG A 149 3.62 5.07 -32.91
CA ARG A 149 2.41 5.77 -33.36
C ARG A 149 1.39 4.82 -33.98
N ARG A 150 1.86 3.88 -34.82
CA ARG A 150 1.00 2.85 -35.41
C ARG A 150 0.40 1.93 -34.34
N ASP A 151 1.20 1.61 -33.34
CA ASP A 151 0.80 0.76 -32.22
C ASP A 151 0.00 1.55 -31.15
N GLY A 152 -0.23 2.87 -31.35
CA GLY A 152 -1.04 3.72 -30.48
C GLY A 152 -0.39 4.10 -29.13
N VAL A 153 0.90 3.80 -28.95
CA VAL A 153 1.62 3.93 -27.67
C VAL A 153 2.58 5.13 -27.60
N HIS A 154 2.67 5.91 -28.68
CA HIS A 154 3.56 7.06 -28.76
C HIS A 154 3.00 8.29 -28.05
N LEU A 155 3.70 8.77 -27.02
CA LEU A 155 3.43 10.08 -26.42
C LEU A 155 4.26 11.15 -27.14
N GLU A 156 3.57 12.16 -27.68
CA GLU A 156 4.20 13.36 -28.23
C GLU A 156 4.79 14.23 -27.11
N LEU A 157 5.75 15.11 -27.44
CA LEU A 157 6.40 15.95 -26.44
C LEU A 157 5.41 16.79 -25.59
N PRO A 158 4.41 17.47 -26.16
CA PRO A 158 3.42 18.21 -25.36
C PRO A 158 2.62 17.31 -24.40
N GLN A 159 2.34 16.06 -24.80
CA GLN A 159 1.62 15.11 -23.96
C GLN A 159 2.46 14.64 -22.77
N ARG A 160 3.78 14.45 -22.98
CA ARG A 160 4.72 14.13 -21.90
C ARG A 160 4.83 15.26 -20.88
N GLU A 161 4.87 16.50 -21.36
CA GLU A 161 4.89 17.70 -20.52
C GLU A 161 3.59 17.84 -19.72
N ALA A 162 2.44 17.67 -20.38
CA ALA A 162 1.12 17.68 -19.73
C ALA A 162 1.01 16.60 -18.66
N LEU A 163 1.48 15.38 -18.95
CA LEU A 163 1.52 14.28 -17.99
C LEU A 163 2.43 14.59 -16.80
N PHE A 164 3.62 15.14 -17.02
CA PHE A 164 4.50 15.54 -15.91
C PHE A 164 3.85 16.63 -15.03
N ALA A 165 3.18 17.60 -15.64
CA ALA A 165 2.44 18.63 -14.92
C ALA A 165 1.23 18.04 -14.15
N ALA A 166 0.58 17.01 -14.68
CA ALA A 166 -0.48 16.28 -13.99
C ALA A 166 0.06 15.51 -12.78
N LEU A 167 1.22 14.86 -12.91
CA LEU A 167 1.87 14.11 -11.82
C LEU A 167 2.30 14.99 -10.64
N GLN A 168 2.59 16.27 -10.87
CA GLN A 168 2.80 17.26 -9.79
C GLN A 168 1.53 17.54 -8.95
N ARG A 169 0.37 16.99 -9.34
CA ARG A 169 -0.90 17.09 -8.62
C ARG A 169 -1.33 15.75 -8.01
N THR A 170 -0.41 14.79 -7.89
CA THR A 170 -0.69 13.51 -7.24
C THR A 170 -1.19 13.77 -5.81
N PRO A 171 -2.34 13.19 -5.41
CA PRO A 171 -2.85 13.36 -4.07
C PRO A 171 -1.88 12.82 -3.03
N THR A 172 -1.61 13.60 -1.99
CA THR A 172 -0.63 13.24 -0.96
C THR A 172 -1.03 13.88 0.36
N PRO A 173 -0.95 13.14 1.48
CA PRO A 173 -1.17 13.70 2.80
C PRO A 173 -0.28 14.93 3.03
N LEU A 174 -0.89 16.01 3.49
CA LEU A 174 -0.19 17.17 3.96
C LEU A 174 0.55 16.80 5.24
N ASN A 175 1.87 16.96 5.21
CA ASN A 175 2.68 16.86 6.42
C ASN A 175 2.34 18.04 7.34
N GLU A 176 1.38 17.87 8.25
CA GLU A 176 1.18 18.80 9.35
C GLU A 176 2.38 18.69 10.31
N GLY A 177 3.44 19.44 10.01
CA GLY A 177 4.50 19.77 10.97
C GLY A 177 5.87 19.11 10.78
N ARG A 178 6.20 18.43 9.68
CA ARG A 178 7.55 17.84 9.49
C ARG A 178 8.07 17.91 8.05
N GLY A 179 8.31 19.10 7.55
CA GLY A 179 9.38 19.28 6.57
C GLY A 179 10.75 19.36 7.29
N PRO A 180 11.84 18.78 6.76
CA PRO A 180 13.19 19.00 7.29
C PRO A 180 13.55 20.50 7.36
N ALA A 181 12.96 21.30 6.45
CA ALA A 181 13.10 22.75 6.44
C ALA A 181 12.39 23.44 7.60
N ASP A 182 11.22 22.96 8.02
CA ASP A 182 10.52 23.49 9.19
C ASP A 182 11.19 23.03 10.49
N GLN A 183 11.79 21.84 10.53
CA GLN A 183 12.64 21.41 11.64
C GLN A 183 13.93 22.23 11.73
N ALA A 184 14.59 22.53 10.61
CA ALA A 184 15.80 23.36 10.61
C ALA A 184 15.48 24.83 10.92
N THR A 185 14.34 25.35 10.47
CA THR A 185 13.90 26.71 10.77
C THR A 185 13.39 26.82 12.21
N SER A 186 12.67 25.81 12.71
CA SER A 186 12.28 25.65 14.12
C SER A 186 13.51 25.52 15.01
N ALA A 187 14.50 24.69 14.65
CA ALA A 187 15.74 24.50 15.40
C ALA A 187 16.64 25.74 15.34
N ALA A 188 16.71 26.44 14.21
CA ALA A 188 17.43 27.71 14.11
C ALA A 188 16.73 28.84 14.89
N LEU A 189 15.40 28.87 14.87
CA LEU A 189 14.61 29.80 15.68
C LEU A 189 14.68 29.46 17.17
N ALA A 190 14.71 28.18 17.54
CA ALA A 190 14.89 27.70 18.91
C ALA A 190 16.33 27.99 19.40
N ALA A 191 17.35 27.74 18.58
CA ALA A 191 18.73 28.08 18.91
C ALA A 191 18.95 29.61 19.00
N ALA A 192 18.26 30.39 18.18
CA ALA A 192 18.24 31.85 18.29
C ALA A 192 17.48 32.31 19.54
N ALA A 193 16.36 31.66 19.86
CA ALA A 193 15.57 31.93 21.07
C ALA A 193 16.32 31.55 22.34
N ASP A 194 17.08 30.45 22.37
CA ASP A 194 17.91 30.04 23.51
C ASP A 194 19.11 30.99 23.71
N ARG A 195 19.74 31.44 22.61
CA ARG A 195 20.80 32.46 22.66
C ARG A 195 20.28 33.82 23.12
N LEU A 196 19.03 34.16 22.77
CA LEU A 196 18.37 35.39 23.24
C LEU A 196 17.85 35.25 24.68
N ALA A 197 17.36 34.07 25.07
CA ALA A 197 16.91 33.76 26.42
C ALA A 197 18.07 33.83 27.43
N GLY A 198 19.27 33.38 27.04
CA GLY A 198 20.50 33.56 27.82
C GLY A 198 20.96 35.02 27.97
N LEU A 199 20.44 35.94 27.15
CA LEU A 199 20.75 37.38 27.20
C LEU A 199 19.65 38.23 27.86
N THR A 200 18.44 37.69 28.09
CA THR A 200 17.27 38.47 28.53
C THR A 200 16.45 37.79 29.63
N GLU A 201 17.08 37.32 30.71
CA GLU A 201 16.38 36.74 31.87
C GLU A 201 15.47 37.72 32.64
N ARG A 202 15.36 39.00 32.24
CA ARG A 202 14.60 40.02 32.99
C ARG A 202 13.67 40.91 32.16
N THR A 203 12.96 40.39 31.16
CA THR A 203 11.90 41.19 30.50
C THR A 203 10.72 40.36 29.97
N PRO A 204 9.52 40.97 29.80
CA PRO A 204 8.23 40.30 29.60
C PRO A 204 8.05 39.55 28.27
N TRP A 205 9.09 39.51 27.42
CA TRP A 205 9.10 38.78 26.14
C TRP A 205 9.34 37.27 26.30
N ALA A 206 9.95 36.82 27.40
CA ALA A 206 10.12 35.39 27.70
C ALA A 206 8.76 34.66 27.89
N ALA A 207 7.74 35.36 28.39
CA ALA A 207 6.39 34.83 28.50
C ALA A 207 5.69 34.72 27.14
N MET A 208 6.05 35.57 26.16
CA MET A 208 5.53 35.50 24.79
C MET A 208 6.14 34.34 24.00
N GLY A 209 7.43 34.06 24.23
CA GLY A 209 8.11 32.88 23.67
C GLY A 209 7.55 31.55 24.17
N ARG A 210 7.26 31.44 25.48
CA ARG A 210 6.57 30.26 26.04
C ARG A 210 5.16 30.08 25.50
N ARG A 211 4.37 31.17 25.37
CA ARG A 211 3.05 31.11 24.74
C ARG A 211 3.11 30.75 23.25
N ALA A 212 4.16 31.14 22.53
CA ALA A 212 4.37 30.72 21.15
C ALA A 212 4.76 29.24 21.06
N ALA A 213 5.59 28.74 21.98
CA ALA A 213 5.93 27.32 22.07
C ALA A 213 4.71 26.46 22.50
N ASP A 214 3.88 26.94 23.43
CA ASP A 214 2.65 26.27 23.85
C ASP A 214 1.55 26.34 22.77
N ALA A 215 1.50 27.42 21.97
CA ALA A 215 0.62 27.50 20.79
C ALA A 215 1.09 26.59 19.65
N LEU A 216 2.39 26.30 19.55
CA LEU A 216 2.96 25.32 18.62
C LEU A 216 2.83 23.88 19.13
N GLY A 217 2.85 23.66 20.44
CA GLY A 217 2.65 22.36 21.09
C GLY A 217 1.17 21.99 21.32
N GLY A 218 0.25 22.96 21.27
CA GLY A 218 -1.18 22.78 21.51
C GLY A 218 -2.00 22.28 20.32
N VAL A 219 -1.38 22.03 19.17
CA VAL A 219 -2.04 21.45 17.98
C VAL A 219 -1.57 19.99 17.79
N ALA A 220 -1.62 19.20 18.85
CA ALA A 220 -1.69 17.75 18.71
C ALA A 220 -3.10 17.40 18.18
N GLY A 221 -3.32 17.66 16.89
CA GLY A 221 -4.52 17.27 16.18
C GLY A 221 -4.69 15.74 16.23
N GLN A 222 -5.94 15.27 16.21
CA GLN A 222 -6.26 13.85 16.12
C GLN A 222 -5.43 13.15 15.03
N PRO A 223 -4.90 11.94 15.29
CA PRO A 223 -4.09 11.19 14.33
C PRO A 223 -4.88 10.90 13.05
N GLY A 224 -4.30 11.23 11.89
CA GLY A 224 -4.90 10.97 10.57
C GLY A 224 -4.24 11.80 9.47
N ASP A 225 -4.27 11.28 8.25
CA ASP A 225 -3.74 11.95 7.06
C ASP A 225 -4.69 13.06 6.61
N ARG A 226 -4.19 14.30 6.48
CA ARG A 226 -4.98 15.45 6.02
C ARG A 226 -4.67 15.81 4.58
N PHE A 227 -5.63 16.36 3.87
CA PHE A 227 -5.51 16.69 2.45
C PHE A 227 -5.86 18.14 2.17
N VAL A 228 -5.48 18.62 0.97
CA VAL A 228 -5.76 20.02 0.58
C VAL A 228 -7.26 20.29 0.52
N ASP A 229 -8.02 19.33 0.00
CA ASP A 229 -9.48 19.39 -0.05
C ASP A 229 -10.09 18.00 -0.16
N ARG A 230 -11.43 17.96 -0.25
CA ARG A 230 -12.21 16.72 -0.36
C ARG A 230 -11.89 15.88 -1.60
N PHE A 231 -11.51 16.52 -2.71
CA PHE A 231 -11.21 15.80 -3.95
C PHE A 231 -9.84 15.14 -3.86
N ASP A 232 -8.89 15.81 -3.22
CA ASP A 232 -7.56 15.28 -2.93
C ASP A 232 -7.66 14.05 -2.01
N ALA A 233 -8.47 14.12 -0.94
CA ALA A 233 -8.76 12.97 -0.07
C ALA A 233 -9.45 11.81 -0.83
N LEU A 234 -10.45 12.11 -1.67
CA LEU A 234 -11.17 11.11 -2.48
C LEU A 234 -10.23 10.37 -3.43
N LEU A 235 -9.36 11.10 -4.15
CA LEU A 235 -8.44 10.53 -5.12
C LEU A 235 -7.30 9.75 -4.46
N PHE A 236 -6.80 10.23 -3.32
CA PHE A 236 -5.86 9.47 -2.52
C PHE A 236 -6.46 8.14 -2.09
N LEU A 237 -7.67 8.16 -1.51
CA LEU A 237 -8.36 6.95 -1.07
C LEU A 237 -8.62 5.99 -2.25
N ALA A 238 -9.09 6.49 -3.39
CA ALA A 238 -9.31 5.69 -4.59
C ALA A 238 -8.01 5.03 -5.08
N GLY A 239 -6.89 5.77 -5.09
CA GLY A 239 -5.58 5.25 -5.46
C GLY A 239 -5.06 4.19 -4.48
N THR A 240 -5.21 4.41 -3.18
CA THR A 240 -4.84 3.43 -2.15
C THR A 240 -5.68 2.15 -2.26
N LEU A 241 -6.98 2.27 -2.54
CA LEU A 241 -7.86 1.14 -2.75
C LEU A 241 -7.50 0.38 -4.02
N PHE A 242 -7.16 1.09 -5.10
CA PHE A 242 -6.61 0.47 -6.30
C PHE A 242 -5.34 -0.33 -5.97
N ASP A 243 -4.37 0.26 -5.26
CA ASP A 243 -3.12 -0.42 -4.89
C ASP A 243 -3.36 -1.65 -4.01
N ARG A 244 -4.35 -1.58 -3.09
CA ARG A 244 -4.74 -2.70 -2.23
C ARG A 244 -5.37 -3.84 -3.04
N ILE A 245 -6.28 -3.52 -3.95
CA ILE A 245 -6.98 -4.52 -4.77
C ILE A 245 -6.02 -5.12 -5.80
N ASP A 246 -5.26 -4.30 -6.52
CA ASP A 246 -4.29 -4.76 -7.52
C ASP A 246 -3.10 -5.50 -6.87
N GLY A 247 -2.75 -5.18 -5.62
CA GLY A 247 -1.76 -5.93 -4.85
C GLY A 247 -2.27 -7.23 -4.22
N SER A 248 -3.58 -7.51 -4.27
CA SER A 248 -4.19 -8.67 -3.62
C SER A 248 -3.87 -9.97 -4.37
N VAL A 249 -3.41 -10.98 -3.65
CA VAL A 249 -3.17 -12.33 -4.19
C VAL A 249 -4.50 -12.98 -4.57
N ALA A 250 -5.55 -12.75 -3.77
CA ALA A 250 -6.89 -13.26 -4.09
C ALA A 250 -7.39 -12.68 -5.42
N TRP A 251 -7.21 -11.38 -5.66
CA TRP A 251 -7.64 -10.73 -6.91
C TRP A 251 -7.00 -11.35 -8.15
N HIS A 252 -5.72 -11.73 -8.08
CA HIS A 252 -5.01 -12.35 -9.19
C HIS A 252 -5.21 -13.87 -9.31
N SER A 253 -5.90 -14.49 -8.35
CA SER A 253 -6.22 -15.92 -8.41
C SER A 253 -7.26 -16.24 -9.50
N GLU A 254 -7.36 -17.52 -9.87
CA GLU A 254 -8.34 -17.98 -10.86
C GLU A 254 -9.79 -17.76 -10.39
N HIS A 255 -10.04 -17.73 -9.07
CA HIS A 255 -11.37 -17.55 -8.49
C HIS A 255 -12.03 -16.21 -8.89
N PHE A 256 -11.23 -15.20 -9.22
CA PHE A 256 -11.71 -13.87 -9.62
C PHE A 256 -11.47 -13.55 -11.11
N ALA A 257 -11.15 -14.55 -11.94
CA ALA A 257 -10.88 -14.33 -13.36
C ALA A 257 -12.06 -13.67 -14.11
N ILE A 258 -13.30 -14.07 -13.79
CA ILE A 258 -14.51 -13.49 -14.41
C ILE A 258 -14.68 -12.04 -13.97
N GLN A 259 -14.50 -11.75 -12.67
CA GLN A 259 -14.65 -10.41 -12.09
C GLN A 259 -13.59 -9.46 -12.64
N ARG A 260 -12.35 -9.94 -12.88
CA ARG A 260 -11.29 -9.16 -13.53
C ARG A 260 -11.60 -8.78 -14.98
N VAL A 261 -12.40 -9.57 -15.69
CA VAL A 261 -12.88 -9.22 -17.03
C VAL A 261 -14.01 -8.19 -16.96
N GLN A 262 -14.84 -8.23 -15.92
CA GLN A 262 -15.96 -7.32 -15.74
C GLN A 262 -15.56 -5.95 -15.18
N LEU A 263 -14.43 -5.87 -14.47
CA LEU A 263 -13.96 -4.66 -13.79
C LEU A 263 -12.51 -4.36 -14.19
N ASP A 264 -12.31 -3.42 -15.11
CA ASP A 264 -10.99 -2.82 -15.33
C ASP A 264 -10.74 -1.74 -14.25
N LEU A 265 -10.06 -2.14 -13.17
CA LEU A 265 -9.73 -1.26 -12.05
C LEU A 265 -8.98 0.00 -12.48
N ALA A 266 -8.14 -0.11 -13.50
CA ALA A 266 -7.33 1.01 -13.95
C ALA A 266 -8.20 2.04 -14.67
N GLU A 267 -9.11 1.56 -15.52
CA GLU A 267 -10.10 2.41 -16.18
C GLU A 267 -11.02 3.07 -15.15
N GLU A 268 -11.52 2.32 -14.16
CA GLU A 268 -12.37 2.89 -13.10
C GLU A 268 -11.67 3.98 -12.30
N LEU A 269 -10.40 3.79 -11.91
CA LEU A 269 -9.62 4.82 -11.22
C LEU A 269 -9.42 6.06 -12.10
N THR A 270 -9.11 5.87 -13.39
CA THR A 270 -8.97 6.99 -14.33
C THR A 270 -10.29 7.75 -14.50
N GLN A 271 -11.42 7.06 -14.64
CA GLN A 271 -12.73 7.73 -14.75
C GLN A 271 -13.14 8.47 -13.47
N ILE A 272 -12.87 7.90 -12.29
CA ILE A 272 -13.05 8.61 -11.00
C ILE A 272 -12.19 9.89 -10.99
N ALA A 273 -10.95 9.82 -11.46
CA ALA A 273 -10.06 10.98 -11.53
C ALA A 273 -10.55 12.04 -12.52
N VAL A 274 -11.01 11.66 -13.71
CA VAL A 274 -11.58 12.57 -14.71
C VAL A 274 -12.78 13.33 -14.13
N ASP A 275 -13.73 12.60 -13.55
CA ASP A 275 -14.95 13.18 -12.98
C ASP A 275 -14.65 14.09 -11.78
N ALA A 276 -13.73 13.68 -10.89
CA ALA A 276 -13.32 14.49 -9.74
C ALA A 276 -12.61 15.78 -10.16
N VAL A 277 -11.71 15.73 -11.14
CA VAL A 277 -10.99 16.91 -11.66
C VAL A 277 -11.97 17.86 -12.35
N ALA A 278 -12.88 17.35 -13.19
CA ALA A 278 -13.91 18.15 -13.84
C ALA A 278 -14.84 18.82 -12.82
N LEU A 279 -15.32 18.07 -11.82
CA LEU A 279 -16.19 18.58 -10.76
C LEU A 279 -15.48 19.66 -9.92
N ARG A 280 -14.19 19.47 -9.58
CA ARG A 280 -13.37 20.47 -8.89
C ARG A 280 -13.20 21.74 -9.72
N GLY A 281 -12.93 21.61 -11.02
CA GLY A 281 -12.80 22.73 -11.95
C GLY A 281 -14.08 23.55 -12.06
N ILE A 282 -15.21 22.91 -12.36
CA ILE A 282 -16.53 23.56 -12.46
C ILE A 282 -16.91 24.22 -11.11
N GLY A 283 -16.64 23.54 -10.00
CA GLY A 283 -16.88 24.09 -8.66
C GLY A 283 -16.08 25.37 -8.41
N GLY A 284 -14.81 25.40 -8.82
CA GLY A 284 -13.94 26.58 -8.74
C GLY A 284 -14.44 27.75 -9.60
N GLU A 285 -14.85 27.47 -10.85
CA GLU A 285 -15.44 28.49 -11.74
C GLU A 285 -16.73 29.08 -11.18
N LEU A 286 -17.62 28.23 -10.65
CA LEU A 286 -18.87 28.67 -10.01
C LEU A 286 -18.59 29.49 -8.74
N PHE A 287 -17.57 29.12 -7.96
CA PHE A 287 -17.15 29.91 -6.80
C PHE A 287 -16.64 31.29 -7.20
N ALA A 288 -15.77 31.36 -8.21
CA ALA A 288 -15.28 32.64 -8.75
C ALA A 288 -16.43 33.50 -9.31
N ALA A 289 -17.35 32.90 -10.07
CA ALA A 289 -18.54 33.57 -10.59
C ALA A 289 -19.44 34.10 -9.47
N SER A 290 -19.61 33.34 -8.37
CA SER A 290 -20.38 33.76 -7.20
C SER A 290 -19.78 35.00 -6.54
N ASN A 291 -18.45 35.07 -6.41
CA ASN A 291 -17.74 36.21 -5.84
C ASN A 291 -17.82 37.46 -6.74
N ALA A 292 -17.84 37.27 -8.05
CA ALA A 292 -18.00 38.36 -9.01
C ALA A 292 -19.47 38.84 -9.17
N ALA A 293 -20.45 38.06 -8.69
CA ALA A 293 -21.86 38.35 -8.90
C ALA A 293 -22.34 39.58 -8.09
N ARG A 294 -22.81 40.59 -8.83
CA ARG A 294 -23.30 41.86 -8.27
C ARG A 294 -24.79 41.85 -7.93
N THR A 295 -25.58 40.94 -8.52
CA THR A 295 -27.05 40.86 -8.33
C THR A 295 -27.45 39.61 -7.58
N GLU A 296 -28.53 39.69 -6.78
CA GLU A 296 -29.02 38.53 -6.01
C GLU A 296 -29.64 37.45 -6.92
N ALA A 297 -30.22 37.84 -8.05
CA ALA A 297 -30.70 36.90 -9.07
C ALA A 297 -29.55 36.04 -9.63
N ALA A 298 -28.41 36.64 -9.97
CA ALA A 298 -27.23 35.92 -10.44
C ALA A 298 -26.67 34.98 -9.36
N ARG A 299 -26.59 35.42 -8.09
CA ARG A 299 -26.17 34.57 -6.97
C ARG A 299 -27.10 33.38 -6.78
N THR A 300 -28.41 33.60 -6.89
CA THR A 300 -29.42 32.53 -6.76
C THR A 300 -29.26 31.49 -7.86
N GLN A 301 -29.05 31.92 -9.11
CA GLN A 301 -28.81 31.01 -10.23
C GLN A 301 -27.52 30.21 -10.05
N ILE A 302 -26.43 30.84 -9.59
CA ILE A 302 -25.15 30.16 -9.34
C ILE A 302 -25.28 29.14 -8.21
N ARG A 303 -25.95 29.49 -7.09
CA ARG A 303 -26.24 28.54 -6.00
C ARG A 303 -27.08 27.36 -6.48
N ALA A 304 -28.05 27.57 -7.37
CA ALA A 304 -28.83 26.49 -7.96
C ALA A 304 -27.95 25.53 -8.79
N ARG A 305 -27.00 26.06 -9.57
CA ARG A 305 -26.02 25.25 -10.30
C ARG A 305 -25.07 24.49 -9.38
N GLN A 306 -24.60 25.12 -8.29
CA GLN A 306 -23.79 24.44 -7.28
C GLN A 306 -24.54 23.27 -6.64
N ARG A 307 -25.83 23.43 -6.30
CA ARG A 307 -26.66 22.33 -5.77
C ARG A 307 -26.86 21.20 -6.78
N ALA A 308 -26.95 21.52 -8.07
CA ALA A 308 -27.07 20.52 -9.13
C ALA A 308 -25.83 19.62 -9.27
N LEU A 309 -24.69 20.01 -8.69
CA LEU A 309 -23.46 19.19 -8.66
C LEU A 309 -23.41 18.19 -7.50
N VAL A 310 -24.30 18.30 -6.51
CA VAL A 310 -24.34 17.39 -5.35
C VAL A 310 -24.49 15.93 -5.78
N PRO A 311 -25.41 15.56 -6.70
CA PRO A 311 -25.53 14.17 -7.15
C PRO A 311 -24.27 13.61 -7.82
N VAL A 312 -23.48 14.45 -8.48
CA VAL A 312 -22.21 14.03 -9.12
C VAL A 312 -21.17 13.68 -8.05
N TRP A 313 -21.11 14.49 -6.98
CA TRP A 313 -20.28 14.18 -5.82
C TRP A 313 -20.72 12.88 -5.13
N ASP A 314 -22.02 12.69 -4.96
CA ASP A 314 -22.58 11.48 -4.34
C ASP A 314 -22.22 10.23 -5.15
N GLN A 315 -22.32 10.28 -6.49
CA GLN A 315 -21.93 9.19 -7.37
C GLN A 315 -20.42 8.87 -7.26
N LEU A 316 -19.56 9.90 -7.18
CA LEU A 316 -18.12 9.71 -6.98
C LEU A 316 -17.80 8.99 -5.66
N VAL A 317 -18.44 9.43 -4.57
CA VAL A 317 -18.32 8.78 -3.25
C VAL A 317 -18.80 7.34 -3.32
N ASP A 318 -19.93 7.07 -3.96
CA ASP A 318 -20.49 5.72 -4.12
C ASP A 318 -19.55 4.78 -4.90
N ARG A 319 -18.89 5.29 -5.95
CA ARG A 319 -17.89 4.55 -6.74
C ARG A 319 -16.66 4.21 -5.91
N VAL A 320 -16.11 5.16 -5.16
CA VAL A 320 -14.96 4.89 -4.27
C VAL A 320 -15.35 3.95 -3.12
N ALA A 321 -16.56 4.09 -2.57
CA ALA A 321 -17.09 3.15 -1.58
C ALA A 321 -17.30 1.74 -2.17
N ALA A 322 -17.59 1.61 -3.46
CA ALA A 322 -17.62 0.32 -4.13
C ALA A 322 -16.24 -0.35 -4.18
N LEU A 323 -15.18 0.42 -4.49
CA LEU A 323 -13.80 -0.08 -4.42
C LEU A 323 -13.43 -0.50 -2.99
N ALA A 324 -13.80 0.30 -1.98
CA ALA A 324 -13.54 -0.04 -0.58
C ALA A 324 -14.17 -1.38 -0.19
N ARG A 325 -15.42 -1.62 -0.63
CA ARG A 325 -16.10 -2.90 -0.42
C ARG A 325 -15.41 -4.07 -1.09
N ILE A 326 -14.94 -3.90 -2.32
CA ILE A 326 -14.20 -4.95 -3.03
C ILE A 326 -12.91 -5.26 -2.26
N GLY A 327 -12.17 -4.24 -1.82
CA GLY A 327 -10.97 -4.41 -1.01
C GLY A 327 -11.22 -5.16 0.30
N ASP A 328 -12.33 -4.88 0.98
CA ASP A 328 -12.67 -5.60 2.21
C ASP A 328 -13.08 -7.05 1.93
N LEU A 329 -13.86 -7.31 0.88
CA LEU A 329 -14.22 -8.68 0.47
C LEU A 329 -13.00 -9.51 0.04
N LEU A 330 -12.02 -8.86 -0.59
CA LEU A 330 -10.77 -9.53 -0.97
C LEU A 330 -9.92 -9.86 0.24
N ALA A 331 -9.85 -8.98 1.24
CA ALA A 331 -9.17 -9.30 2.50
C ALA A 331 -9.83 -10.50 3.20
N ASP A 332 -11.16 -10.51 3.27
CA ASP A 332 -11.92 -11.64 3.81
C ASP A 332 -11.61 -12.95 3.02
N ALA A 333 -11.50 -12.87 1.69
CA ALA A 333 -11.17 -14.02 0.83
C ALA A 333 -9.71 -14.48 0.97
N GLU A 334 -8.76 -13.57 1.15
CA GLU A 334 -7.35 -13.90 1.40
C GLU A 334 -7.19 -14.66 2.72
N ASP A 335 -7.86 -14.22 3.78
CA ASP A 335 -7.86 -14.91 5.07
C ASP A 335 -8.42 -16.33 4.94
N GLN A 336 -9.46 -16.52 4.12
CA GLN A 336 -10.02 -17.85 3.82
C GLN A 336 -9.04 -18.71 3.01
N LEU A 337 -8.42 -18.18 1.96
CA LEU A 337 -7.42 -18.90 1.16
C LEU A 337 -6.20 -19.30 1.99
N GLN A 338 -5.72 -18.40 2.85
CA GLN A 338 -4.62 -18.65 3.79
C GLN A 338 -4.98 -19.77 4.77
N SER A 339 -6.21 -19.75 5.28
CA SER A 339 -6.74 -20.78 6.20
C SER A 339 -6.86 -22.14 5.51
N MET A 340 -7.38 -22.19 4.28
CA MET A 340 -7.45 -23.41 3.47
C MET A 340 -6.06 -24.00 3.19
N ALA A 341 -5.10 -23.15 2.83
CA ALA A 341 -3.72 -23.58 2.60
C ALA A 341 -3.04 -24.08 3.89
N ALA A 342 -3.38 -23.52 5.06
CA ALA A 342 -2.92 -24.05 6.34
C ALA A 342 -3.49 -25.44 6.62
N VAL A 343 -4.81 -25.64 6.43
CA VAL A 343 -5.46 -26.96 6.61
C VAL A 343 -4.88 -28.00 5.66
N GLN A 344 -4.71 -27.68 4.38
CA GLN A 344 -4.10 -28.61 3.41
C GLN A 344 -2.67 -29.02 3.80
N ARG A 345 -1.88 -28.09 4.32
CA ARG A 345 -0.54 -28.40 4.84
C ARG A 345 -0.62 -29.33 6.04
N THR A 346 -1.55 -29.12 6.97
CA THR A 346 -1.75 -30.02 8.11
C THR A 346 -2.15 -31.42 7.67
N MET A 347 -3.12 -31.55 6.75
CA MET A 347 -3.53 -32.87 6.23
C MET A 347 -2.38 -33.60 5.52
N SER A 348 -1.53 -32.87 4.79
CA SER A 348 -0.32 -33.45 4.20
C SER A 348 0.70 -33.91 5.25
N LEU A 349 0.82 -33.20 6.38
CA LEU A 349 1.67 -33.61 7.48
C LEU A 349 1.11 -34.86 8.18
N ASP A 350 -0.19 -34.92 8.42
CA ASP A 350 -0.85 -36.08 9.05
C ASP A 350 -0.63 -37.36 8.22
N SER A 351 -0.81 -37.30 6.90
CA SER A 351 -0.52 -38.44 6.02
C SER A 351 0.94 -38.91 6.10
N ARG A 352 1.89 -37.99 6.26
CA ARG A 352 3.32 -38.34 6.41
C ARG A 352 3.63 -38.92 7.79
N ILE A 353 2.91 -38.48 8.83
CA ILE A 353 3.00 -39.03 10.18
C ILE A 353 2.44 -40.46 10.17
N ASP A 354 1.29 -40.70 9.55
CA ASP A 354 0.70 -42.04 9.42
C ASP A 354 1.64 -43.00 8.70
N GLU A 355 2.29 -42.55 7.63
CA GLU A 355 3.31 -43.35 6.91
C GLU A 355 4.55 -43.64 7.79
N LEU A 356 4.96 -42.69 8.63
CA LEU A 356 6.05 -42.90 9.60
C LEU A 356 5.65 -43.89 10.69
N ILE A 357 4.43 -43.80 11.23
CA ILE A 357 3.89 -44.72 12.23
C ILE A 357 3.81 -46.14 11.64
N ALA A 358 3.26 -46.28 10.44
CA ALA A 358 3.17 -47.58 9.76
C ALA A 358 4.56 -48.21 9.53
N ARG A 359 5.55 -47.41 9.12
CA ARG A 359 6.94 -47.88 8.98
C ARG A 359 7.60 -48.20 10.32
N SER A 360 7.28 -47.46 11.39
CA SER A 360 7.77 -47.76 12.73
C SER A 360 7.22 -49.09 13.24
N GLY A 361 5.93 -49.37 13.05
CA GLY A 361 5.34 -50.66 13.42
C GLY A 361 5.96 -51.85 12.68
N SER A 362 6.29 -51.69 11.38
CA SER A 362 7.03 -52.72 10.64
C SER A 362 8.45 -52.93 11.16
N ARG A 363 9.11 -51.89 11.68
CA ARG A 363 10.46 -51.98 12.24
C ARG A 363 10.46 -52.57 13.65
N GLU A 364 9.42 -52.32 14.43
CA GLU A 364 9.21 -52.96 15.74
C GLU A 364 9.07 -54.48 15.57
N LEU A 365 8.21 -54.93 14.66
CA LEU A 365 8.08 -56.36 14.33
C LEU A 365 9.39 -56.97 13.80
N SER A 366 10.15 -56.21 13.00
CA SER A 366 11.46 -56.65 12.53
C SER A 366 12.48 -56.71 13.67
N ALA A 367 12.44 -55.80 14.63
CA ALA A 367 13.31 -55.80 15.80
C ALA A 367 12.97 -56.95 16.73
N ASP A 368 11.69 -57.21 17.00
CA ASP A 368 11.22 -58.37 17.78
C ASP A 368 11.64 -59.69 17.13
N ASN A 369 11.54 -59.79 15.81
CA ASN A 369 12.01 -60.98 15.10
C ASN A 369 13.54 -61.14 15.16
N ILE A 370 14.30 -60.04 15.11
CA ILE A 370 15.77 -60.06 15.31
C ILE A 370 16.10 -60.50 16.74
N HIS A 371 15.38 -60.00 17.75
CA HIS A 371 15.54 -60.42 19.14
C HIS A 371 15.22 -61.91 19.32
N PHE A 372 14.09 -62.38 18.79
CA PHE A 372 13.70 -63.78 18.83
C PHE A 372 14.72 -64.71 18.14
N VAL A 373 15.22 -64.32 16.95
CA VAL A 373 16.29 -65.05 16.26
C VAL A 373 17.59 -65.03 17.06
N GLY A 374 17.94 -63.90 17.68
CA GLY A 374 19.08 -63.78 18.59
C GLY A 374 18.99 -64.74 19.78
N ASP A 375 17.81 -64.83 20.41
CA ASP A 375 17.55 -65.74 21.53
C ASP A 375 17.65 -67.22 21.10
N GLN A 376 17.15 -67.56 19.90
CA GLN A 376 17.29 -68.91 19.34
C GLN A 376 18.76 -69.28 19.08
N ILE A 377 19.55 -68.36 18.51
CA ILE A 377 20.98 -68.58 18.28
C ILE A 377 21.72 -68.74 19.61
N GLY A 378 21.40 -67.93 20.62
CA GLY A 378 21.94 -68.09 21.97
C GLY A 378 21.65 -69.47 22.58
N GLY A 379 20.45 -70.02 22.36
CA GLY A 379 20.09 -71.37 22.78
C GLY A 379 20.82 -72.50 22.02
N VAL A 380 21.24 -72.25 20.77
CA VAL A 380 22.02 -73.22 19.98
C VAL A 380 23.45 -73.35 20.52
N ASP A 381 24.05 -72.27 21.02
CA ASP A 381 25.38 -72.35 21.67
C ASP A 381 25.34 -73.22 22.93
N GLU A 382 24.29 -73.13 23.75
CA GLU A 382 24.10 -74.03 24.90
C GLU A 382 23.94 -75.51 24.48
N LEU A 383 23.18 -75.76 23.41
CA LEU A 383 23.02 -77.10 22.85
C LEU A 383 24.35 -77.65 22.31
N MET A 384 25.14 -76.83 21.59
CA MET A 384 26.45 -77.22 21.07
C MET A 384 27.45 -77.53 22.18
N ILE A 385 27.47 -76.74 23.26
CA ILE A 385 28.29 -77.02 24.45
C ILE A 385 27.85 -78.34 25.10
N SER A 386 26.54 -78.57 25.24
CA SER A 386 26.04 -79.85 25.78
C SER A 386 26.43 -81.04 24.89
N TYR A 387 26.35 -80.89 23.57
CA TYR A 387 26.71 -81.93 22.60
C TYR A 387 28.22 -82.19 22.59
N GLN A 388 29.05 -81.14 22.70
CA GLN A 388 30.50 -81.28 22.88
C GLN A 388 30.85 -81.99 24.18
N ASN A 389 30.18 -81.68 25.29
CA ASN A 389 30.40 -82.35 26.57
C ASN A 389 29.98 -83.83 26.51
N LEU A 390 28.88 -84.13 25.81
CA LEU A 390 28.38 -85.50 25.61
C LEU A 390 29.32 -86.31 24.72
N LEU A 391 29.78 -85.74 23.60
CA LEU A 391 30.79 -86.34 22.73
C LEU A 391 32.14 -86.52 23.45
N HIS A 392 32.57 -85.55 24.26
CA HIS A 392 33.80 -85.68 25.05
C HIS A 392 33.66 -86.81 26.10
N GLY A 393 32.50 -86.91 26.74
CA GLY A 393 32.14 -88.02 27.63
C GLY A 393 32.17 -89.38 26.93
N ASP A 394 31.55 -89.48 25.75
CA ASP A 394 31.53 -90.71 24.94
C ASP A 394 32.93 -91.10 24.44
N ILE A 395 33.74 -90.13 24.02
CA ILE A 395 35.14 -90.36 23.60
C ILE A 395 35.98 -90.84 24.78
N LEU A 396 35.81 -90.25 25.97
CA LEU A 396 36.48 -90.72 27.18
C LEU A 396 36.02 -92.13 27.58
N ALA A 397 34.72 -92.44 27.46
CA ALA A 397 34.18 -93.78 27.69
C ALA A 397 34.74 -94.82 26.68
N LEU A 398 34.91 -94.43 25.41
CA LEU A 398 35.55 -95.28 24.38
C LEU A 398 37.04 -95.50 24.65
N ARG A 399 37.76 -94.49 25.16
CA ARG A 399 39.19 -94.58 25.49
C ARG A 399 39.47 -95.37 26.77
N THR A 400 38.51 -95.37 27.70
CA THR A 400 38.62 -96.09 28.99
C THR A 400 38.08 -97.50 28.93
N ARG A 401 37.49 -97.93 27.79
CA ARG A 401 37.06 -99.31 27.58
C ARG A 401 38.28 -100.21 27.43
N PRO A 402 38.60 -101.08 28.41
CA PRO A 402 39.72 -102.00 28.29
C PRO A 402 39.26 -103.25 27.54
N GLY A 403 39.98 -103.62 26.49
CA GLY A 403 39.87 -104.92 25.84
C GLY A 403 40.13 -104.82 24.34
N ARG A 404 40.92 -105.71 23.73
CA ARG A 404 41.05 -107.11 24.11
C ARG A 404 42.30 -107.67 23.44
N ASP A 405 43.09 -108.40 24.22
CA ASP A 405 44.25 -109.17 23.78
C ASP A 405 43.91 -110.09 22.61
N GLY A 406 44.80 -110.10 21.63
CA GLY A 406 45.00 -111.16 20.66
C GLY A 406 46.43 -111.63 20.75
#